data_AF-A0A959T2I6-F1
#
_entry.id   AF-A0A959T2I6-F1
#
_cell.length_a   1.000
_cell.length_b   1.000
_cell.length_c   1.000
_cell.angle_alpha   90.00
_cell.angle_beta   90.00
_cell.angle_gamma   90.00
#
_symmetry.space_group_name_H-M   'P 1'
#
loop_
_entity.id
_entity.type
_entity.pdbx_description
1 polymer ?
#
loop_
_entity_poly.entity_id
_entity_poly.type
_entity_poly.pdbx_seq_one_letter_code
_entity_poly.pdbx_strand_id
1 'polypeptide(L)'
;EVLRVVVDVLSFAEPELQAQLEQAEDLREQLAGTIVFAPVGLLPLTTKEGYLLLRQDTMARAYRYDMHVLRESDDTLRYRNVHTHWVTDYSLGIGWTYERVKADLIRRHPDLPVPSTFAFESGVTLPRIETFLPLAKELVYDALAAEGTR
;
A
#
# COMPACT_ATOMS: atom_id res chain seq x y z
N GLU A 1 29.03 -4.08 -32.73
CA GLU A 1 29.95 -3.89 -31.60
C GLU A 1 29.24 -3.38 -30.35
N VAL A 2 28.56 -2.24 -30.41
CA VAL A 2 27.78 -1.69 -29.26
C VAL A 2 26.74 -2.67 -28.71
N LEU A 3 25.97 -3.34 -29.56
CA LEU A 3 24.98 -4.34 -29.12
C LEU A 3 25.60 -5.52 -28.35
N ARG A 4 26.82 -5.92 -28.72
CA ARG A 4 27.54 -7.00 -28.02
C ARG A 4 27.91 -6.57 -26.61
N VAL A 5 28.42 -5.34 -26.46
CA VAL A 5 28.75 -4.77 -25.15
C VAL A 5 27.52 -4.68 -24.25
N VAL A 6 26.36 -4.30 -24.79
CA VAL A 6 25.11 -4.28 -24.01
C VAL A 6 24.75 -5.68 -23.52
N VAL A 7 24.80 -6.68 -24.39
CA VAL A 7 24.53 -8.08 -24.00
C VAL A 7 25.52 -8.56 -22.94
N ASP A 8 26.81 -8.27 -23.11
CA ASP A 8 27.85 -8.68 -22.15
C ASP A 8 27.64 -8.04 -20.77
N VAL A 9 27.24 -6.76 -20.72
CA VAL A 9 26.91 -6.07 -19.46
C VAL A 9 25.66 -6.64 -18.81
N LEU A 10 24.62 -6.96 -19.60
CA LEU A 10 23.40 -7.57 -19.09
C LEU A 10 23.68 -8.96 -18.51
N SER A 11 24.38 -9.83 -19.24
CA SER A 11 24.74 -11.16 -18.77
C SER A 11 25.64 -11.14 -17.54
N PHE A 12 26.49 -10.11 -17.39
CA PHE A 12 27.29 -9.91 -16.18
C PHE A 12 26.43 -9.51 -14.98
N ALA A 13 25.45 -8.62 -15.17
CA ALA A 13 24.61 -8.11 -14.09
C ALA A 13 23.49 -9.08 -13.68
N GLU A 14 22.99 -9.90 -14.62
CA GLU A 14 21.86 -10.82 -14.43
C GLU A 14 21.95 -11.69 -13.16
N PRO A 15 23.05 -12.44 -12.89
CA PRO A 15 23.10 -13.31 -11.72
C PRO A 15 23.06 -12.55 -10.39
N GLU A 16 23.71 -11.38 -10.32
CA GLU A 16 23.68 -10.55 -9.10
C GLU A 16 22.28 -9.95 -8.91
N LEU A 17 21.65 -9.45 -9.96
CA LEU A 17 20.29 -8.92 -9.88
C LEU A 17 19.28 -9.99 -9.44
N GLN A 18 19.40 -11.22 -9.95
CA GLN A 18 18.55 -12.34 -9.52
C GLN A 18 18.75 -12.66 -8.03
N ALA A 19 19.99 -12.77 -7.55
CA ALA A 19 20.27 -13.01 -6.14
C ALA A 19 19.74 -11.90 -5.23
N GLN A 20 19.85 -10.63 -5.66
CA GLN A 20 19.30 -9.49 -4.92
C GLN A 20 17.76 -9.49 -4.91
N LEU A 21 17.10 -9.96 -5.98
CA LEU A 21 15.65 -10.10 -6.02
C LEU A 21 15.15 -11.16 -5.03
N GLU A 22 15.80 -12.32 -4.95
CA GLU A 22 15.44 -13.37 -3.98
C GLU A 22 15.57 -12.86 -2.54
N GLN A 23 16.67 -12.19 -2.21
CA GLN A 23 16.85 -11.58 -0.88
C GLN A 23 15.82 -10.48 -0.58
N ALA A 24 15.41 -9.73 -1.61
CA ALA A 24 14.39 -8.69 -1.47
C ALA A 24 13.01 -9.28 -1.16
N GLU A 25 12.67 -10.47 -1.67
CA GLU A 25 11.42 -11.15 -1.34
C GLU A 25 11.34 -11.53 0.14
N ASP A 26 12.40 -12.13 0.67
CA ASP A 26 12.52 -12.47 2.10
C ASP A 26 12.40 -11.22 2.99
N LEU A 27 13.14 -10.15 2.63
CA LEU A 27 13.09 -8.89 3.36
C LEU A 27 11.71 -8.25 3.30
N ARG A 28 11.05 -8.30 2.13
CA ARG A 28 9.69 -7.77 1.94
C ARG A 28 8.70 -8.48 2.87
N GLU A 29 8.74 -9.81 2.95
CA GLU A 29 7.87 -10.58 3.84
C GLU A 29 8.11 -10.22 5.32
N GLN A 30 9.38 -10.13 5.73
CA GLN A 30 9.74 -9.73 7.08
C GLN A 30 9.19 -8.34 7.44
N LEU A 31 9.38 -7.36 6.55
CA LEU A 31 8.89 -5.98 6.76
C LEU A 31 7.36 -5.91 6.74
N ALA A 32 6.70 -6.65 5.86
CA ALA A 32 5.24 -6.76 5.82
C ALA A 32 4.70 -7.29 7.16
N GLY A 33 5.38 -8.29 7.75
CA GLY A 33 5.04 -8.84 9.07
C GLY A 33 5.16 -7.85 10.22
N THR A 34 5.86 -6.73 10.05
CA THR A 34 5.92 -5.64 11.06
C THR A 34 4.75 -4.68 11.00
N ILE A 35 3.93 -4.75 9.94
CA ILE A 35 2.81 -3.84 9.72
C ILE A 35 1.54 -4.49 10.24
N VAL A 36 0.91 -3.83 11.22
CA VAL A 36 -0.43 -4.16 11.68
C VAL A 36 -1.40 -3.27 10.92
N PHE A 37 -2.48 -3.84 10.37
CA PHE A 37 -3.52 -3.05 9.72
C PHE A 37 -4.92 -3.51 10.09
N ALA A 38 -5.86 -2.57 10.04
CA ALA A 38 -7.25 -2.81 10.36
C ALA A 38 -8.18 -1.82 9.64
N PRO A 39 -9.45 -2.19 9.37
CA PRO A 39 -10.43 -1.25 8.88
C PRO A 39 -10.78 -0.20 9.96
N VAL A 40 -11.03 1.04 9.52
CA VAL A 40 -11.46 2.14 10.38
C VAL A 40 -12.99 2.24 10.36
N GLY A 41 -13.59 1.79 11.44
CA GLY A 41 -15.04 1.74 11.60
C GLY A 41 -15.69 0.73 10.65
N LEU A 42 -16.88 1.05 10.15
CA LEU A 42 -17.62 0.16 9.25
C LEU A 42 -17.04 0.22 7.83
N LEU A 43 -16.84 -0.97 7.25
CA LEU A 43 -16.54 -1.11 5.83
C LEU A 43 -17.83 -0.98 5.01
N PRO A 44 -17.82 -0.23 3.90
CA PRO A 44 -18.93 -0.20 2.94
C PRO A 44 -19.08 -1.55 2.21
N LEU A 45 -20.22 -1.74 1.54
CA LEU A 45 -20.45 -2.89 0.66
C LEU A 45 -19.50 -2.93 -0.55
N THR A 46 -18.99 -1.77 -0.97
CA THR A 46 -18.00 -1.65 -2.04
C THR A 46 -16.68 -1.17 -1.45
N THR A 47 -15.62 -1.96 -1.65
CA THR A 47 -14.29 -1.69 -1.10
C THR A 47 -13.29 -1.17 -2.14
N LYS A 48 -13.78 -0.83 -3.33
CA LYS A 48 -12.97 -0.43 -4.49
C LYS A 48 -12.31 0.94 -4.34
N GLU A 49 -12.78 1.80 -3.46
CA GLU A 49 -12.20 3.13 -3.27
C GLU A 49 -12.29 3.57 -1.80
N GLY A 50 -11.35 4.41 -1.39
CA GLY A 50 -11.21 4.71 0.01
C GLY A 50 -9.93 5.43 0.39
N TYR A 51 -9.52 5.26 1.65
CA TYR A 51 -8.31 5.87 2.20
C TYR A 51 -7.43 4.85 2.91
N LEU A 52 -6.12 4.95 2.69
CA LEU A 52 -5.09 4.28 3.46
C LEU A 52 -4.45 5.30 4.40
N LEU A 53 -4.48 5.02 5.71
CA LEU A 53 -3.89 5.86 6.74
C LEU A 53 -2.59 5.20 7.22
N LEU A 54 -1.46 5.67 6.71
CA LEU A 54 -0.14 5.12 7.00
C LEU A 54 0.45 5.87 8.18
N ARG A 55 0.45 5.22 9.35
CA ARG A 55 0.95 5.80 10.59
C ARG A 55 2.36 5.30 10.91
N GLN A 56 3.24 6.25 11.20
CA GLN A 56 4.49 6.02 11.93
C GLN A 56 4.55 7.03 13.08
N ASP A 57 4.85 6.55 14.28
CA ASP A 57 4.81 7.33 15.52
C ASP A 57 3.45 8.00 15.77
N THR A 58 3.41 9.33 15.75
CA THR A 58 2.19 10.13 15.88
C THR A 58 1.70 10.66 14.54
N MET A 59 2.44 10.48 13.44
CA MET A 59 2.04 11.01 12.14
C MET A 59 1.34 9.95 11.30
N ALA A 60 0.11 10.23 10.89
CA ALA A 60 -0.63 9.43 9.92
C ALA A 60 -0.76 10.18 8.59
N ARG A 61 -0.28 9.56 7.52
CA ARG A 61 -0.40 10.09 6.16
C ARG A 61 -1.59 9.46 5.47
N ALA A 62 -2.49 10.28 4.97
CA ALA A 62 -3.68 9.83 4.28
C ALA A 62 -3.41 9.78 2.77
N TYR A 63 -3.60 8.60 2.21
CA TYR A 63 -3.62 8.37 0.77
C TYR A 63 -5.04 7.97 0.37
N ARG A 64 -5.60 8.61 -0.65
CA ARG A 64 -6.81 8.07 -1.29
C ARG A 64 -6.39 6.98 -2.23
N TYR A 65 -7.15 5.90 -2.25
CA TYR A 65 -6.94 4.79 -3.16
C TYR A 65 -8.17 4.48 -4.00
N ASP A 66 -7.93 3.89 -5.15
CA ASP A 66 -8.92 3.26 -6.01
C ASP A 66 -8.34 1.96 -6.57
N MET A 67 -9.20 0.95 -6.71
CA MET A 67 -8.87 -0.36 -7.23
C MET A 67 -9.52 -0.54 -8.59
N HIS A 68 -8.69 -0.60 -9.62
CA HIS A 68 -9.12 -0.96 -10.95
C HIS A 68 -8.98 -2.48 -11.11
N VAL A 69 -10.06 -3.17 -11.47
CA VAL A 69 -9.97 -4.59 -11.85
C VAL A 69 -9.41 -4.65 -13.27
N LEU A 70 -8.08 -4.56 -13.40
CA LEU A 70 -7.43 -4.96 -14.64
C LEU A 70 -7.34 -6.49 -14.65
N ARG A 71 -7.72 -7.11 -15.76
CA ARG A 71 -7.46 -8.53 -16.01
C ARG A 71 -5.96 -8.67 -16.30
N GLU A 72 -5.14 -8.75 -15.25
CA GLU A 72 -3.72 -9.07 -15.39
C GLU A 72 -3.52 -10.58 -15.41
N SER A 73 -2.72 -11.06 -16.36
CA SER A 73 -2.38 -12.47 -16.53
C SER A 73 -1.34 -12.96 -15.51
N ASP A 74 -0.73 -12.05 -14.76
CA ASP A 74 0.35 -12.32 -13.81
C ASP A 74 -0.13 -12.07 -12.37
N ASP A 75 -0.01 -13.09 -11.51
CA ASP A 75 -0.44 -13.03 -10.11
C ASP A 75 0.48 -12.13 -9.26
N THR A 76 1.73 -11.97 -9.68
CA THR A 76 2.80 -11.37 -8.86
C THR A 76 2.78 -9.83 -8.80
N LEU A 77 2.02 -9.17 -9.68
CA LEU A 77 1.97 -7.70 -9.78
C LEU A 77 0.63 -7.08 -9.38
N ARG A 78 -0.27 -7.86 -8.78
CA ARG A 78 -1.67 -7.47 -8.61
C ARG A 78 -1.90 -6.26 -7.70
N TYR A 79 -0.97 -5.94 -6.78
CA TYR A 79 -1.02 -4.72 -5.97
C TYR A 79 -0.85 -3.43 -6.80
N ARG A 80 -0.35 -3.52 -8.04
CA ARG A 80 -0.32 -2.39 -8.99
C ARG A 80 -1.71 -1.89 -9.35
N ASN A 81 -2.74 -2.73 -9.18
CA ASN A 81 -4.14 -2.37 -9.38
C ASN A 81 -4.68 -1.41 -8.31
N VAL A 82 -3.96 -1.20 -7.21
CA VAL A 82 -4.28 -0.19 -6.21
C VAL A 82 -3.59 1.10 -6.63
N HIS A 83 -4.34 2.08 -7.13
CA HIS A 83 -3.81 3.41 -7.36
C HIS A 83 -3.92 4.22 -6.08
N THR A 84 -2.90 5.03 -5.80
CA THR A 84 -2.85 5.82 -4.57
C THR A 84 -2.35 7.21 -4.88
N HIS A 85 -3.00 8.22 -4.30
CA HIS A 85 -2.49 9.59 -4.30
C HIS A 85 -2.51 10.14 -2.88
N TRP A 86 -1.45 10.87 -2.54
CA TRP A 86 -1.35 11.54 -1.26
C TRP A 86 -2.43 12.63 -1.16
N VAL A 87 -3.06 12.75 0.01
CA VAL A 87 -4.12 13.73 0.27
C VAL A 87 -3.66 14.73 1.30
N THR A 88 -3.28 14.27 2.48
CA THR A 88 -2.89 15.13 3.60
C THR A 88 -2.24 14.32 4.72
N ASP A 89 -1.66 15.01 5.70
CA ASP A 89 -1.04 14.42 6.88
C ASP A 89 -1.81 14.85 8.15
N TYR A 90 -1.88 13.94 9.12
CA TYR A 90 -2.49 14.16 10.42
C TYR A 90 -1.49 13.84 11.53
N SER A 91 -1.50 14.66 12.58
CA SER A 91 -0.83 14.34 13.84
C SER A 91 -1.87 13.73 14.78
N LEU A 92 -1.79 12.41 14.96
CA LEU A 92 -2.67 11.64 15.82
C LEU A 92 -2.35 11.87 17.30
N GLY A 93 -3.37 11.72 18.12
CA GLY A 93 -3.30 11.88 19.56
C GLY A 93 -4.70 11.90 20.15
N ILE A 94 -4.84 12.44 21.36
CA ILE A 94 -6.13 12.47 22.08
C ILE A 94 -7.21 13.18 21.25
N GLY A 95 -6.85 14.25 20.52
CA GLY A 95 -7.78 15.03 19.71
C GLY A 95 -8.05 14.48 18.31
N TRP A 96 -7.23 13.55 17.81
CA TRP A 96 -7.27 13.02 16.44
C TRP A 96 -7.11 11.50 16.47
N THR A 97 -8.26 10.81 16.47
CA THR A 97 -8.35 9.36 16.27
C THR A 97 -8.55 9.02 14.79
N TYR A 98 -8.40 7.76 14.41
CA TYR A 98 -8.67 7.32 13.04
C TYR A 98 -10.09 7.59 12.58
N GLU A 99 -11.09 7.43 13.46
CA GLU A 99 -12.49 7.73 13.16
C GLU A 99 -12.69 9.21 12.89
N ARG A 100 -12.02 10.08 13.66
CA ARG A 100 -12.07 11.52 13.43
C ARG A 100 -11.39 11.91 12.12
N VAL A 101 -10.24 11.29 11.81
CA VAL A 101 -9.56 11.46 10.52
C VAL A 101 -10.49 11.05 9.37
N LYS A 102 -11.13 9.88 9.45
CA LYS A 102 -12.10 9.40 8.45
C LYS A 102 -13.25 10.40 8.28
N ALA A 103 -13.85 10.86 9.37
CA ALA A 103 -14.93 11.84 9.33
C ALA A 103 -14.51 13.17 8.69
N ASP A 104 -13.30 13.63 8.97
CA ASP A 104 -12.76 14.84 8.38
C ASP A 104 -12.45 14.70 6.89
N LEU A 105 -11.92 13.55 6.45
CA LEU A 105 -11.71 13.23 5.04
C LEU A 105 -13.04 13.23 4.28
N ILE A 106 -14.09 12.59 4.81
CA ILE A 106 -15.45 12.59 4.21
C ILE A 106 -15.98 14.02 4.06
N ARG A 107 -15.77 14.87 5.07
CA ARG A 107 -16.22 16.27 5.04
C ARG A 107 -15.48 17.11 4.00
N ARG A 108 -14.17 16.85 3.78
CA ARG A 108 -13.34 17.57 2.81
C ARG A 108 -13.51 17.07 1.38
N HIS A 109 -13.90 15.80 1.22
CA HIS A 109 -14.03 15.11 -0.06
C HIS A 109 -15.44 14.52 -0.20
N PRO A 110 -16.46 15.37 -0.44
CA PRO A 110 -17.86 14.94 -0.49
C PRO A 110 -18.17 14.03 -1.68
N ASP A 111 -17.26 13.93 -2.66
CA ASP A 111 -17.34 12.98 -3.76
C ASP A 111 -17.15 11.52 -3.32
N LEU A 112 -16.57 11.29 -2.13
CA LEU A 112 -16.41 9.97 -1.54
C LEU A 112 -17.04 9.90 -0.13
N PRO A 113 -18.38 9.86 -0.04
CA PRO A 113 -19.09 9.97 1.25
C PRO A 113 -19.00 8.71 2.12
N VAL A 114 -18.75 7.54 1.53
CA VAL A 114 -18.69 6.25 2.24
C VAL A 114 -17.39 5.51 1.92
N PRO A 115 -16.22 6.03 2.35
CA PRO A 115 -14.93 5.47 1.98
C PRO A 115 -14.62 4.18 2.74
N SER A 116 -13.96 3.25 2.05
CA SER A 116 -13.26 2.12 2.69
C SER A 116 -11.96 2.61 3.28
N THR A 117 -11.89 2.74 4.59
CA THR A 117 -10.72 3.33 5.25
C THR A 117 -9.97 2.26 6.02
N PHE A 118 -8.66 2.15 5.79
CA PHE A 118 -7.78 1.22 6.48
C PHE A 118 -6.65 1.99 7.15
N ALA A 119 -6.33 1.62 8.39
CA ALA A 119 -5.18 2.14 9.12
C ALA A 119 -4.05 1.11 9.10
N PHE A 120 -2.83 1.57 8.86
CA PHE A 120 -1.61 0.78 8.85
C PHE A 120 -0.64 1.38 9.85
N GLU A 121 -0.14 0.57 10.77
CA GLU A 121 0.86 0.95 11.75
C GLU A 121 2.05 0.01 11.62
N SER A 122 3.26 0.56 11.49
CA SER A 122 4.48 -0.24 11.52
C SER A 122 5.18 -0.09 12.87
N GLY A 123 5.68 -1.19 13.41
CA GLY A 123 6.53 -1.20 14.61
C GLY A 123 7.95 -0.66 14.36
N VAL A 124 8.32 -0.40 13.11
CA VAL A 124 9.61 0.13 12.69
C VAL A 124 9.44 1.34 11.77
N THR A 125 10.45 2.20 11.70
CA THR A 125 10.45 3.31 10.75
C THR A 125 10.73 2.79 9.34
N LEU A 126 9.79 2.99 8.42
CA LEU A 126 9.89 2.54 7.03
C LEU A 126 9.95 3.74 6.08
N PRO A 127 10.78 3.70 5.02
CA PRO A 127 10.69 4.65 3.92
C PRO A 127 9.27 4.73 3.37
N ARG A 128 8.72 5.94 3.31
CA ARG A 128 7.30 6.15 3.04
C ARG A 128 6.88 5.63 1.68
N ILE A 129 7.59 6.03 0.63
CA ILE A 129 7.18 5.82 -0.77
C ILE A 129 7.76 4.51 -1.30
N GLU A 130 8.97 4.19 -0.88
CA GLU A 130 9.79 3.09 -1.36
C GLU A 130 9.42 1.77 -0.68
N THR A 131 8.85 1.82 0.53
CA THR A 131 8.60 0.62 1.35
C THR A 131 7.19 0.59 1.94
N PHE A 132 6.81 1.57 2.77
CA PHE A 132 5.57 1.48 3.54
C PHE A 132 4.32 1.52 2.66
N LEU A 133 4.27 2.45 1.71
CA LEU A 133 3.14 2.56 0.78
C LEU A 133 2.98 1.33 -0.14
N PRO A 134 4.03 0.81 -0.79
CA PRO A 134 3.95 -0.46 -1.51
C PRO A 134 3.41 -1.62 -0.67
N LEU A 135 3.96 -1.82 0.54
CA LEU A 135 3.51 -2.89 1.43
C LEU A 135 2.04 -2.70 1.88
N ALA A 136 1.63 -1.48 2.20
CA ALA A 136 0.24 -1.20 2.56
C ALA A 136 -0.74 -1.49 1.41
N LYS A 137 -0.32 -1.24 0.15
CA LYS A 137 -1.11 -1.56 -1.04
C LYS A 137 -1.25 -3.07 -1.27
N GLU A 138 -0.18 -3.84 -1.04
CA GLU A 138 -0.23 -5.30 -1.08
C GLU A 138 -1.19 -5.84 -0.01
N LEU A 139 -1.02 -5.42 1.25
CA LEU A 139 -1.85 -5.87 2.37
C LEU A 139 -3.34 -5.58 2.17
N VAL A 140 -3.70 -4.38 1.71
CA VAL A 140 -5.11 -4.05 1.45
C VAL A 140 -5.68 -4.82 0.27
N TYR A 141 -4.87 -5.05 -0.77
CA TYR A 141 -5.28 -5.82 -1.94
C TYR A 141 -5.60 -7.26 -1.53
N ASP A 142 -4.70 -7.92 -0.80
CA ASP A 142 -4.85 -9.31 -0.36
C ASP A 142 -6.06 -9.47 0.57
N ALA A 143 -6.27 -8.53 1.49
CA ALA A 143 -7.42 -8.53 2.39
C ALA A 143 -8.75 -8.49 1.62
N LEU A 144 -8.85 -7.62 0.61
CA LEU A 144 -10.08 -7.44 -0.17
C LEU A 144 -10.29 -8.52 -1.23
N ALA A 145 -9.20 -9.07 -1.80
CA ALA A 145 -9.27 -10.19 -2.72
C ALA A 145 -9.76 -11.47 -2.04
N ALA A 146 -9.34 -11.71 -0.78
CA ALA A 146 -9.82 -12.83 0.03
C ALA A 146 -11.33 -12.75 0.32
N GLU A 147 -11.87 -11.55 0.50
CA GLU A 147 -13.31 -11.33 0.74
C GLU A 147 -14.17 -11.57 -0.50
N GLY A 148 -13.69 -11.21 -1.70
CA GLY A 148 -14.41 -11.41 -2.96
C GLY A 148 -14.54 -12.87 -3.43
N THR A 149 -13.86 -13.81 -2.76
CA THR A 149 -13.87 -15.25 -3.10
C THR A 149 -14.87 -16.06 -2.24
N ARG A 150 -15.59 -15.42 -1.31
CA ARG A 150 -16.66 -16.03 -0.49
C ARG A 150 -18.04 -15.58 -0.96
#